data_AF-A0A956PJP5-F1
#
_entry.id   AF-A0A956PJP5-F1
#
_cell.length_a   1.000
_cell.length_b   1.000
_cell.length_c   1.000
_cell.angle_alpha   90.00
_cell.angle_beta   90.00
_cell.angle_gamma   90.00
#
_symmetry.space_group_name_H-M   'P 1'
#
loop_
_entity.id
_entity.type
_entity.pdbx_description
1 polymer ?
#
loop_
_entity_poly.entity_id
_entity_poly.type
_entity_poly.pdbx_seq_one_letter_code
_entity_poly.pdbx_strand_id
1 'polypeptide(L)' 'SARPLIIEEPGYYETDRFYEANGRYSAVQTCNTWVGETLEAGGVRVGCWTPLPWGVFWQLPNSRT' A
#
# COMPACT_ATOMS: atom_id res chain seq x y z
N SER A 1 9.29 0.06 -12.75
CA SER A 1 8.55 0.65 -11.63
C SER A 1 8.31 2.11 -11.96
N ALA A 2 7.06 2.51 -12.19
CA ALA A 2 6.70 3.91 -12.48
C ALA A 2 6.70 4.72 -11.19
N ARG A 3 6.98 6.03 -11.26
CA ARG A 3 6.87 6.91 -10.09
C ARG A 3 5.40 6.99 -9.65
N PRO A 4 5.10 6.92 -8.34
CA PRO A 4 3.75 7.11 -7.86
C PRO A 4 3.25 8.52 -8.21
N LEU A 5 2.07 8.61 -8.83
CA LEU A 5 1.41 9.89 -9.13
C LEU A 5 0.51 10.26 -7.94
N ILE A 6 0.72 11.45 -7.38
CA ILE A 6 -0.04 11.95 -6.22
C ILE A 6 -1.33 12.58 -6.73
N ILE A 7 -2.44 12.27 -6.06
CA ILE A 7 -3.73 12.94 -6.27
C ILE A 7 -3.86 14.06 -5.23
N GLU A 8 -4.08 15.30 -5.67
CA GLU A 8 -4.15 16.50 -4.80
C GLU A 8 -5.48 16.66 -4.03
N GLU A 9 -6.17 15.56 -3.74
CA GLU A 9 -7.41 15.57 -2.97
C GLU A 9 -7.13 15.48 -1.45
N PRO A 10 -7.94 16.13 -0.60
CA PRO A 10 -7.76 16.03 0.85
C PRO A 10 -7.95 14.59 1.33
N GLY A 11 -6.95 14.08 2.05
CA GLY A 11 -7.02 12.80 2.77
C GLY A 11 -8.10 12.76 3.83
N TYR A 12 -8.43 11.57 4.35
CA TYR A 12 -9.38 11.46 5.46
C TYR A 12 -8.83 12.10 6.74
N TYR A 13 -7.52 12.03 6.94
CA TYR A 13 -6.77 12.72 7.99
C TYR A 13 -5.62 13.56 7.40
N GLU A 14 -5.05 14.49 8.19
CA GLU A 14 -3.95 15.37 7.76
C GLU A 14 -2.71 14.61 7.29
N THR A 15 -2.52 13.40 7.82
CA THR A 15 -1.41 12.49 7.53
C THR A 15 -1.64 11.59 6.33
N ASP A 16 -2.84 11.60 5.73
CA ASP A 16 -3.18 10.71 4.64
C ASP A 16 -2.81 11.32 3.29
N ARG A 17 -2.42 10.47 2.33
CA ARG A 17 -2.13 10.87 0.94
C ARG A 17 -2.73 9.85 -0.01
N PHE A 18 -3.33 10.35 -1.10
CA PHE A 18 -3.88 9.52 -2.17
C PHE A 18 -2.90 9.44 -3.35
N TYR A 19 -2.81 8.25 -3.94
CA TYR A 19 -1.98 7.97 -5.10
C TYR A 19 -2.82 7.32 -6.19
N GLU A 20 -2.53 7.67 -7.45
CA GLU A 20 -3.22 7.10 -8.60
C GLU A 20 -2.88 5.61 -8.77
N ALA A 21 -3.93 4.79 -8.77
CA ALA A 21 -3.80 3.36 -9.02
C ALA A 21 -3.47 3.11 -10.49
N ASN A 22 -2.20 2.85 -10.78
CA ASN A 22 -1.71 2.51 -12.11
C ASN A 22 -1.66 0.99 -12.28
N GLY A 23 -2.66 0.40 -12.93
CA GLY A 23 -2.70 -1.04 -13.21
C GLY A 23 -4.11 -1.62 -13.32
N ARG A 24 -4.21 -2.95 -13.52
CA ARG A 24 -5.48 -3.66 -13.57
C ARG A 24 -5.57 -4.64 -12.40
N TYR A 25 -6.67 -4.60 -11.66
CA TYR A 25 -6.94 -5.56 -10.60
C TYR A 25 -7.01 -6.98 -11.18
N SER A 26 -6.29 -7.92 -10.56
CA SER A 26 -6.32 -9.33 -10.94
C SER A 26 -6.21 -10.23 -9.71
N ALA A 27 -6.40 -11.55 -9.89
CA ALA A 27 -6.22 -12.51 -8.80
C ALA A 27 -4.79 -12.53 -8.23
N VAL A 28 -3.81 -12.00 -8.97
CA VAL A 28 -2.40 -11.94 -8.59
C VAL A 28 -1.98 -10.53 -8.16
N GLN A 29 -2.62 -9.49 -8.72
CA GLN A 29 -2.45 -8.08 -8.36
C GLN A 29 -3.66 -7.61 -7.57
N THR A 30 -3.66 -7.97 -6.28
CA THR A 30 -4.73 -7.63 -5.35
C THR A 30 -4.46 -6.29 -4.67
N CYS A 31 -5.45 -5.74 -3.97
CA CYS A 31 -5.29 -4.55 -3.13
C CYS A 31 -4.16 -4.72 -2.10
N ASN A 32 -4.04 -5.90 -1.51
CA ASN A 32 -3.00 -6.20 -0.53
C ASN A 32 -1.59 -6.27 -1.16
N THR A 33 -1.49 -6.67 -2.44
CA THR A 33 -0.21 -6.66 -3.19
C THR A 33 0.23 -5.23 -3.45
N TRP A 34 -0.69 -4.37 -3.89
CA TRP A 34 -0.42 -2.95 -4.11
C TRP A 34 -0.02 -2.21 -2.83
N VAL A 35 -0.71 -2.48 -1.72
CA VAL A 35 -0.33 -1.90 -0.41
C VAL A 35 1.05 -2.41 0.02
N GLY A 36 1.36 -3.69 -0.20
CA GLY A 36 2.68 -4.26 0.05
C GLY A 36 3.78 -3.53 -0.71
N GLU A 37 3.66 -3.42 -2.03
CA GLU A 37 4.64 -2.70 -2.88
C GLU A 37 4.82 -1.23 -2.47
N THR A 38 3.73 -0.57 -2.05
CA THR A 38 3.78 0.83 -1.59
C THR A 38 4.53 0.95 -0.26
N LEU A 39 4.31 0.02 0.67
CA LEU A 39 5.04 -0.07 1.93
C LEU A 39 6.54 -0.37 1.68
N GLU A 40 6.85 -1.27 0.75
CA GLU A 40 8.23 -1.57 0.34
C GLU A 40 8.94 -0.33 -0.22
N ALA A 41 8.25 0.42 -1.10
CA ALA A 41 8.75 1.68 -1.63
C ALA A 41 8.97 2.75 -0.53
N GLY A 42 8.19 2.69 0.54
CA GLY A 42 8.36 3.50 1.76
C GLY A 42 9.42 3.00 2.74
N GLY A 43 10.12 1.90 2.43
CA GLY A 43 11.19 1.32 3.26
C GLY A 43 10.71 0.32 4.33
N VAL A 44 9.43 -0.04 4.34
CA VAL A 44 8.88 -1.08 5.23
C VAL A 44 9.08 -2.44 4.57
N ARG A 45 9.77 -3.36 5.25
CA ARG A 45 10.00 -4.71 4.72
C ARG A 45 8.68 -5.47 4.66
N VAL A 46 8.15 -5.72 3.47
CA VAL A 46 6.99 -6.62 3.24
C VAL A 46 7.43 -7.87 2.50
N GLY A 47 6.62 -8.94 2.53
CA GLY A 47 6.89 -10.12 1.72
C GLY A 47 6.65 -9.85 0.23
N CYS A 48 7.41 -10.49 -0.66
CA CYS A 48 7.33 -10.29 -2.12
C CYS A 48 5.95 -10.56 -2.75
N TRP A 49 5.02 -11.18 -2.01
CA TRP A 49 3.66 -11.39 -2.43
C TRP A 49 2.72 -11.41 -1.23
N THR A 50 1.83 -10.42 -1.15
CA THR A 50 0.87 -10.24 -0.05
C THR A 50 -0.57 -10.31 -0.58
N PRO A 51 -1.07 -11.48 -1.01
CA PRO A 51 -2.46 -11.57 -1.50
C PRO A 51 -3.48 -11.42 -0.35
N LEU A 52 -3.08 -11.77 0.87
CA LEU A 52 -3.89 -11.74 2.08
C LEU A 52 -3.51 -10.56 2.99
N PRO A 53 -4.47 -10.01 3.78
CA PRO A 53 -4.23 -8.86 4.65
C PRO A 53 -3.17 -9.12 5.72
N TRP A 54 -3.05 -10.36 6.19
CA TRP A 54 -2.05 -10.77 7.19
C TRP A 54 -0.61 -10.43 6.81
N GLY A 55 -0.27 -10.54 5.52
CA GLY A 55 1.08 -10.24 5.03
C GLY A 55 1.42 -8.74 5.04
N VAL A 56 0.40 -7.88 5.03
CA VAL A 56 0.53 -6.42 5.13
C VAL A 56 0.56 -5.99 6.59
N PHE A 57 -0.41 -6.43 7.39
CA PHE A 57 -0.56 -6.00 8.78
C PHE A 57 0.58 -6.45 9.69
N TRP A 58 1.23 -7.58 9.41
CA TRP A 58 2.37 -8.05 10.20
C TRP A 58 3.53 -7.05 10.28
N GLN A 59 3.68 -6.20 9.27
CA GLN A 59 4.78 -5.23 9.17
C GLN A 59 4.46 -3.91 9.86
N LEU A 60 3.19 -3.67 10.18
CA LEU A 60 2.78 -2.45 10.83
C LEU A 60 3.01 -2.57 12.34
N PRO A 61 3.48 -1.50 13.00
CA PRO A 61 3.51 -1.49 14.46
C PRO A 61 2.09 -1.70 14.98
N ASN A 62 1.94 -2.47 16.06
CA ASN A 62 0.65 -2.59 16.75
C ASN A 62 0.16 -1.18 17.11
N SER A 63 -0.87 -0.70 16.41
CA SER A 63 -1.55 0.54 16.73
C SER A 63 -2.34 0.29 18.03
N ARG A 64 -1.70 0.56 19.17
CA ARG A 64 -2.44 0.80 20.41
C ARG A 64 -2.99 2.22 20.37
N THR A 65 -4.03 2.47 19.58
CA THR A 65 -5.05 3.51 19.82
C THR A 65 -6.10 3.46 18.72
#